data_AF-A0A7J6TW72-F1
#
_entry.id   AF-A0A7J6TW72-F1
#
_cell.length_a   1.000
_cell.length_b   1.000
_cell.length_c   1.000
_cell.angle_alpha   90.00
_cell.angle_beta   90.00
_cell.angle_gamma   90.00
#
_symmetry.space_group_name_H-M   'P 1'
#
loop_
_entity.id
_entity.type
_entity.pdbx_description
1 polymer ?
#
loop_
_entity_poly.entity_id
_entity_poly.type
_entity_poly.pdbx_seq_one_letter_code
_entity_poly.pdbx_strand_id
1 'polypeptide(L)'
;MTIISSWISEVGHSLSRTTGLSDDLSYWLAIVASALVLAALLFASLYVLGFWSSGGNGSKGKRGKLVMLMGPCGGGKTAMFSWWKSRNHPETVSSIRPNRENVTLPTGKQAEVVDFPGHRRLKFESYELLRNCACICYVLDSTDRTMVKEAAESLYDLFTNQLFLKQLPPMLLVMNQQDKPTHRTTRRILGDLNKEMYY
;
A
#
# COMPACT_ATOMS: atom_id res chain seq x y z
N MET A 1 -40.21 20.29 -21.22
CA MET A 1 -40.59 19.08 -22.00
C MET A 1 -40.67 19.32 -23.52
N THR A 2 -40.76 20.56 -24.00
CA THR A 2 -40.95 20.89 -25.44
C THR A 2 -39.74 20.69 -26.34
N ILE A 3 -38.53 20.80 -25.81
CA ILE A 3 -37.29 20.73 -26.62
C ILE A 3 -37.06 19.31 -27.13
N ILE A 4 -37.20 18.30 -26.25
CA ILE A 4 -37.00 16.89 -26.59
C ILE A 4 -38.05 16.42 -27.59
N SER A 5 -39.33 16.81 -27.40
CA SER A 5 -40.39 16.46 -28.36
C SER A 5 -40.18 17.14 -29.71
N SER A 6 -39.71 18.39 -29.75
CA SER A 6 -39.44 19.09 -31.02
C SER A 6 -38.28 18.45 -31.80
N TRP A 7 -37.23 18.03 -31.09
CA TRP A 7 -36.08 17.37 -31.69
C TRP A 7 -36.43 15.98 -32.22
N ILE A 8 -37.23 15.21 -31.46
CA ILE A 8 -37.73 13.90 -31.91
C ILE A 8 -38.57 14.05 -33.19
N SER A 9 -39.37 15.12 -33.29
CA SER A 9 -40.15 15.40 -34.52
C SER A 9 -39.34 15.83 -35.72
N GLU A 10 -38.30 16.62 -35.50
CA GLU A 10 -37.42 17.05 -36.57
C GLU A 10 -36.61 15.87 -37.14
N VAL A 11 -36.14 14.98 -36.26
CA VAL A 11 -35.43 13.75 -36.65
C VAL A 11 -36.36 12.75 -37.36
N GLY A 12 -37.60 12.56 -36.87
CA GLY A 12 -38.61 11.70 -37.50
C GLY A 12 -38.91 12.14 -38.93
N HIS A 13 -39.24 13.42 -39.14
CA HIS A 13 -39.52 13.95 -40.48
C HIS A 13 -38.32 13.91 -41.43
N SER A 14 -37.08 14.01 -40.93
CA SER A 14 -35.89 13.84 -41.76
C SER A 14 -35.69 12.38 -42.20
N LEU A 15 -36.04 11.41 -41.35
CA LEU A 15 -35.96 9.99 -41.68
C LEU A 15 -37.06 9.56 -42.66
N SER A 16 -38.29 10.03 -42.50
CA SER A 16 -39.38 9.71 -43.44
C SER A 16 -39.10 10.24 -44.85
N ARG A 17 -38.56 11.46 -44.97
CA ARG A 17 -38.18 12.07 -46.26
C ARG A 17 -37.07 11.31 -47.00
N THR A 18 -36.19 10.64 -46.28
CA THR A 18 -35.02 9.95 -46.86
C THR A 18 -35.30 8.47 -47.15
N THR A 19 -36.19 7.84 -46.39
CA THR A 19 -36.47 6.40 -46.49
C THR A 19 -37.84 6.09 -47.10
N GLY A 20 -38.73 7.08 -47.26
CA GLY A 20 -40.07 6.90 -47.80
C GLY A 20 -41.03 6.12 -46.88
N LEU A 21 -40.63 5.86 -45.64
CA LEU A 21 -41.46 5.20 -44.64
C LEU A 21 -42.52 6.17 -44.09
N SER A 22 -43.65 5.61 -43.60
CA SER A 22 -44.67 6.40 -42.91
C SER A 22 -44.06 7.17 -41.73
N ASP A 23 -44.51 8.41 -41.55
CA ASP A 23 -43.98 9.30 -40.50
C ASP A 23 -43.98 8.58 -39.14
N ASP A 24 -45.11 7.98 -38.73
CA ASP A 24 -45.21 7.24 -37.46
C ASP A 24 -44.12 6.18 -37.27
N LEU A 25 -43.79 5.42 -38.31
CA LEU A 25 -42.77 4.36 -38.22
C LEU A 25 -41.36 4.96 -38.05
N SER A 26 -41.08 6.08 -38.71
CA SER A 26 -39.80 6.80 -38.58
C SER A 26 -39.59 7.39 -37.19
N TYR A 27 -40.67 7.87 -36.54
CA TYR A 27 -40.65 8.36 -35.16
C TYR A 27 -40.31 7.26 -34.16
N TRP A 28 -40.97 6.10 -34.27
CA TRP A 28 -40.68 4.96 -33.41
C TRP A 28 -39.25 4.45 -33.58
N LEU A 29 -38.74 4.43 -34.82
CA LEU A 29 -37.35 4.05 -35.09
C LEU A 29 -36.35 5.03 -34.46
N ALA A 30 -36.61 6.34 -34.52
CA ALA A 30 -35.75 7.35 -33.89
C ALA A 30 -35.73 7.22 -32.36
N ILE A 31 -36.89 6.98 -31.74
CA ILE A 31 -36.99 6.77 -30.29
C ILE A 31 -36.22 5.52 -29.87
N VAL A 32 -36.44 4.39 -30.56
CA VAL A 32 -35.75 3.12 -30.25
C VAL A 32 -34.24 3.23 -30.44
N ALA A 33 -33.78 3.88 -31.52
CA ALA A 33 -32.35 4.10 -31.77
C ALA A 33 -31.72 4.98 -30.68
N SER A 34 -32.38 6.07 -30.28
CA SER A 34 -31.88 6.94 -29.22
C SER A 34 -31.81 6.22 -27.86
N ALA A 35 -32.80 5.39 -27.54
CA ALA A 35 -32.82 4.60 -26.32
C ALA A 35 -31.67 3.56 -26.29
N LEU A 36 -31.39 2.91 -27.43
CA LEU A 36 -30.27 1.97 -27.56
C LEU A 36 -28.92 2.65 -27.37
N VAL A 37 -28.73 3.84 -27.94
CA VAL A 37 -27.48 4.63 -27.77
C VAL A 37 -27.29 5.04 -26.31
N LEU A 38 -28.34 5.53 -25.65
CA LEU A 38 -28.28 5.90 -24.23
C LEU A 38 -27.99 4.69 -23.33
N ALA A 39 -28.60 3.53 -23.61
CA ALA A 39 -28.30 2.30 -22.89
C ALA A 39 -26.83 1.88 -23.07
N ALA A 40 -26.31 1.92 -24.31
CA ALA A 40 -24.91 1.59 -24.58
C ALA A 40 -23.93 2.53 -23.86
N LEU A 41 -24.22 3.84 -23.81
CA LEU A 41 -23.42 4.81 -23.07
C LEU A 41 -23.46 4.58 -21.55
N LEU A 42 -24.60 4.20 -20.99
CA LEU A 42 -24.72 3.83 -19.58
C LEU A 42 -23.91 2.57 -19.26
N PHE A 43 -23.99 1.53 -20.11
CA PHE A 43 -23.19 0.32 -19.95
C PHE A 43 -21.69 0.60 -20.06
N ALA A 44 -21.26 1.44 -21.01
CA ALA A 44 -19.86 1.84 -21.15
C ALA A 44 -19.39 2.64 -19.92
N SER A 45 -20.21 3.58 -19.43
CA SER A 45 -19.92 4.34 -18.21
C SER A 45 -19.79 3.44 -16.98
N LEU A 46 -20.74 2.51 -16.78
CA LEU A 46 -20.70 1.53 -15.70
C LEU A 46 -19.51 0.56 -15.84
N TYR A 47 -19.13 0.19 -17.05
CA TYR A 47 -17.97 -0.65 -17.29
C TYR A 47 -16.67 0.10 -16.94
N VAL A 48 -16.53 1.37 -17.35
CA VAL A 48 -15.36 2.19 -17.01
C VAL A 48 -15.30 2.47 -15.51
N LEU A 49 -16.43 2.81 -14.87
CA LEU A 49 -16.53 2.98 -13.42
C LEU A 49 -16.25 1.68 -12.67
N GLY A 50 -16.81 0.56 -13.14
CA GLY A 50 -16.60 -0.78 -12.59
C GLY A 50 -15.14 -1.21 -12.71
N PHE A 51 -14.51 -0.96 -13.85
CA PHE A 51 -13.11 -1.27 -14.10
C PHE A 51 -12.16 -0.34 -13.32
N TRP A 52 -12.48 0.94 -13.16
CA TRP A 52 -11.73 1.86 -12.30
C TRP A 52 -11.90 1.54 -10.81
N SER A 53 -13.08 1.12 -10.38
CA SER A 53 -13.32 0.69 -9.00
C SER A 53 -12.68 -0.68 -8.69
N SER A 54 -12.42 -1.49 -9.73
CA SER A 54 -11.79 -2.81 -9.61
C SER A 54 -10.26 -2.79 -9.81
N GLY A 55 -9.71 -1.77 -10.49
CA GLY A 55 -8.26 -1.61 -10.74
C GLY A 55 -7.41 -1.30 -9.51
N GLY A 56 -8.03 -1.07 -8.35
CA GLY A 56 -7.33 -0.84 -7.07
C GLY A 56 -7.27 -2.06 -6.15
N ASN A 57 -7.84 -3.21 -6.53
CA ASN A 57 -7.82 -4.39 -5.69
C ASN A 57 -6.62 -5.27 -6.07
N GLY A 58 -5.42 -4.70 -5.89
CA GLY A 58 -4.19 -5.49 -5.80
C GLY A 58 -4.46 -6.64 -4.84
N SER A 59 -4.42 -7.85 -5.37
CA SER A 59 -4.72 -9.07 -4.64
C SER A 59 -4.01 -9.00 -3.30
N LYS A 60 -4.80 -8.83 -2.22
CA LYS A 60 -4.31 -9.05 -0.86
C LYS A 60 -4.01 -10.53 -0.74
N GLY A 61 -2.90 -10.96 -1.34
CA GLY A 61 -2.27 -12.23 -1.04
C GLY A 61 -2.20 -12.31 0.47
N LYS A 62 -2.56 -13.46 1.04
CA LYS A 62 -2.52 -13.68 2.49
C LYS A 62 -1.15 -13.20 2.98
N ARG A 63 -1.12 -12.06 3.66
CA ARG A 63 0.10 -11.50 4.23
C ARG A 63 0.71 -12.58 5.12
N GLY A 64 2.02 -12.79 5.01
CA GLY A 64 2.72 -13.78 5.82
C GLY A 64 2.63 -13.45 7.31
N LYS A 65 3.34 -14.22 8.14
CA LYS A 65 3.42 -13.99 9.60
C LYS A 65 4.68 -13.22 10.01
N LEU A 66 5.43 -12.71 9.05
CA LEU A 66 6.78 -12.18 9.26
C LEU A 66 6.76 -10.71 9.71
N VAL A 67 7.35 -10.43 10.86
CA VAL A 67 7.62 -9.07 11.36
C VAL A 67 9.10 -8.77 11.14
N MET A 68 9.37 -7.72 10.36
CA MET A 68 10.73 -7.38 9.96
C MET A 68 11.25 -6.22 10.79
N LEU A 69 12.38 -6.38 11.46
CA LEU A 69 13.07 -5.27 12.14
C LEU A 69 14.04 -4.59 11.17
N MET A 70 13.78 -3.33 10.85
CA MET A 70 14.61 -2.52 9.96
C MET A 70 15.01 -1.20 10.62
N GLY A 71 16.01 -0.52 10.08
CA GLY A 71 16.46 0.78 10.56
C GLY A 71 17.98 0.93 10.59
N PRO A 72 18.48 2.15 10.83
CA PRO A 72 19.90 2.48 10.86
C PRO A 72 20.66 1.74 11.97
N CYS A 73 21.98 1.63 11.82
CA CYS A 73 22.85 1.05 12.84
C CYS A 73 22.73 1.84 14.17
N GLY A 74 22.86 1.16 15.31
CA GLY A 74 22.71 1.82 16.62
C GLY A 74 21.27 2.06 17.10
N GLY A 75 20.24 1.91 16.25
CA GLY A 75 18.83 2.07 16.68
C GLY A 75 18.32 1.09 17.75
N GLY A 76 19.05 0.01 18.03
CA GLY A 76 18.70 -0.99 19.06
C GLY A 76 17.80 -2.14 18.58
N LYS A 77 17.78 -2.44 17.28
CA LYS A 77 17.06 -3.58 16.67
C LYS A 77 17.39 -4.91 17.36
N THR A 78 18.66 -5.23 17.50
CA THR A 78 19.13 -6.48 18.13
C THR A 78 18.80 -6.53 19.62
N ALA A 79 18.86 -5.41 20.34
CA ALA A 79 18.43 -5.34 21.74
C ALA A 79 16.93 -5.61 21.87
N MET A 80 16.11 -5.02 20.99
CA MET A 80 14.67 -5.26 20.94
C MET A 80 14.34 -6.72 20.57
N PHE A 81 15.07 -7.29 19.61
CA PHE A 81 14.95 -8.70 19.23
C PHE A 81 15.30 -9.62 20.40
N SER A 82 16.42 -9.38 21.09
CA SER A 82 16.87 -10.16 22.24
C SER A 82 15.85 -10.11 23.39
N TRP A 83 15.26 -8.93 23.64
CA TRP A 83 14.21 -8.78 24.63
C TRP A 83 12.95 -9.58 24.30
N TRP A 84 12.53 -9.61 23.04
CA TRP A 84 11.41 -10.46 22.60
C TRP A 84 11.72 -11.95 22.70
N LYS A 85 12.94 -12.36 22.33
CA LYS A 85 13.39 -13.74 22.47
C LYS A 85 13.37 -14.19 23.93
N SER A 86 13.88 -13.36 24.84
CA SER A 86 13.96 -13.71 26.26
C SER A 86 12.59 -13.84 26.94
N ARG A 87 11.51 -13.30 26.36
CA ARG A 87 10.14 -13.42 26.90
C ARG A 87 9.40 -14.68 26.46
N ASN A 88 9.81 -15.31 25.36
CA ASN A 88 9.22 -16.54 24.82
C ASN A 88 10.29 -17.63 24.78
N HIS A 89 10.54 -18.29 25.90
CA HIS A 89 11.40 -19.48 25.92
C HIS A 89 10.66 -20.64 25.22
N PRO A 90 11.25 -21.23 24.17
CA PRO A 90 11.44 -22.66 24.24
C PRO A 90 12.91 -23.02 24.00
N GLU A 91 13.29 -24.13 24.60
CA GLU A 91 14.61 -24.73 24.55
C GLU A 91 15.03 -25.12 23.12
N THR A 92 16.35 -25.13 22.91
CA THR A 92 17.12 -25.84 21.85
C THR A 92 17.68 -25.06 20.64
N VAL A 93 19.01 -24.87 20.76
CA VAL A 93 20.15 -25.09 19.85
C VAL A 93 20.43 -24.27 18.57
N SER A 94 21.71 -23.85 18.53
CA SER A 94 22.63 -23.72 17.39
C SER A 94 22.50 -22.51 16.45
N SER A 95 23.27 -21.48 16.80
CA SER A 95 23.65 -20.32 15.99
C SER A 95 24.37 -20.72 14.70
N ILE A 96 23.78 -20.39 13.55
CA ILE A 96 24.41 -20.19 12.20
C ILE A 96 23.37 -19.72 11.17
N ARG A 97 22.07 -19.71 11.51
CA ARG A 97 21.00 -19.16 10.66
C ARG A 97 20.67 -17.71 11.01
N PRO A 98 20.16 -16.91 10.04
CA PRO A 98 19.67 -15.55 10.29
C PRO A 98 18.75 -15.52 11.52
N ASN A 99 18.83 -14.45 12.30
CA ASN A 99 18.22 -14.31 13.62
C ASN A 99 16.68 -14.20 13.48
N ARG A 100 16.03 -15.35 13.29
CA ARG A 100 14.59 -15.53 13.11
C ARG A 100 14.03 -16.21 14.35
N GLU A 101 12.97 -15.67 14.93
CA GLU A 101 12.35 -16.23 16.13
C GLU A 101 10.83 -16.21 16.00
N ASN A 102 10.17 -17.27 16.45
CA ASN A 102 8.71 -17.33 16.47
C ASN A 102 8.20 -16.77 17.80
N VAL A 103 7.49 -15.64 17.74
CA VAL A 103 6.93 -14.95 18.89
C VAL A 103 5.42 -15.12 18.89
N THR A 104 4.87 -15.61 20.01
CA THR A 104 3.44 -15.59 20.24
C THR A 104 3.04 -14.19 20.69
N LEU A 105 2.19 -13.52 19.90
CA LEU A 105 1.62 -12.22 20.22
C LEU A 105 0.62 -12.35 21.39
N PRO A 106 0.33 -11.27 22.12
CA PRO A 106 -0.70 -11.27 23.17
C PRO A 106 -2.10 -11.68 22.66
N THR A 107 -2.32 -11.60 21.35
CA THR A 107 -3.55 -12.03 20.66
C THR A 107 -3.61 -13.54 20.43
N GLY A 108 -2.62 -14.31 20.87
CA GLY A 108 -2.50 -15.76 20.64
C GLY A 108 -1.99 -16.15 19.24
N LYS A 109 -1.76 -15.17 18.35
CA LYS A 109 -1.22 -15.42 17.01
C LYS A 109 0.30 -15.56 17.05
N GLN A 110 0.84 -16.53 16.30
CA GLN A 110 2.28 -16.63 16.09
C GLN A 110 2.74 -15.67 14.99
N ALA A 111 3.83 -14.95 15.25
CA ALA A 111 4.53 -14.08 14.32
C ALA A 111 6.00 -14.48 14.28
N GLU A 112 6.60 -14.51 13.09
CA GLU A 112 8.03 -14.75 12.92
C GLU A 112 8.73 -13.38 12.92
N VAL A 113 9.57 -13.10 13.90
CA VAL A 113 10.35 -11.86 13.96
C VAL A 113 11.73 -12.12 13.37
N VAL A 114 12.22 -11.21 12.53
CA VAL A 114 13.57 -11.29 11.95
C VAL A 114 14.33 -10.02 12.22
N ASP A 115 15.49 -10.17 12.88
CA ASP A 115 16.44 -9.07 13.07
C ASP A 115 17.34 -8.95 11.83
N PHE A 116 17.26 -7.81 11.16
CA PHE A 116 18.14 -7.48 10.06
C PHE A 116 19.26 -6.53 10.50
N PRO A 117 20.53 -6.92 10.31
CA PRO A 117 21.63 -6.01 10.54
C PRO A 117 21.54 -4.83 9.56
N GLY A 118 21.64 -3.60 10.07
CA GLY A 118 21.49 -2.36 9.30
C GLY A 118 22.63 -2.09 8.30
N HIS A 119 23.59 -3.01 8.16
CA HIS A 119 24.76 -2.80 7.30
C HIS A 119 24.42 -3.06 5.82
N ARG A 120 24.85 -2.15 4.93
CA ARG A 120 24.45 -2.07 3.50
C ARG A 120 24.54 -3.39 2.72
N ARG A 121 25.49 -4.27 3.04
CA ARG A 121 25.72 -5.54 2.33
C ARG A 121 24.59 -6.57 2.51
N LEU A 122 23.89 -6.55 3.65
CA LEU A 122 22.81 -7.51 3.97
C LEU A 122 21.41 -6.97 3.60
N LYS A 123 21.34 -5.74 3.07
CA LYS A 123 20.07 -5.11 2.66
C LYS A 123 19.40 -5.84 1.47
N PHE A 124 20.16 -6.36 0.51
CA PHE A 124 19.59 -6.99 -0.69
C PHE A 124 18.83 -8.30 -0.38
N GLU A 125 19.42 -9.20 0.41
CA GLU A 125 18.76 -10.42 0.87
C GLU A 125 17.53 -10.12 1.75
N SER A 126 17.54 -8.98 2.45
CA SER A 126 16.44 -8.55 3.31
C SER A 126 15.16 -8.21 2.53
N TYR A 127 15.29 -7.66 1.31
CA TYR A 127 14.14 -7.24 0.52
C TYR A 127 13.35 -8.41 -0.06
N GLU A 128 13.97 -9.58 -0.26
CA GLU A 128 13.23 -10.77 -0.68
C GLU A 128 12.18 -11.20 0.35
N LEU A 129 12.43 -10.95 1.64
CA LEU A 129 11.49 -11.25 2.70
C LEU A 129 10.28 -10.33 2.72
N LEU A 130 10.32 -9.18 2.04
CA LEU A 130 9.15 -8.31 1.89
C LEU A 130 7.97 -9.05 1.26
N ARG A 131 8.22 -10.06 0.43
CA ARG A 131 7.18 -10.92 -0.17
C ARG A 131 6.28 -11.60 0.85
N ASN A 132 6.82 -11.90 2.04
CA ASN A 132 6.12 -12.59 3.13
C ASN A 132 5.94 -11.70 4.37
N CYS A 133 6.27 -10.41 4.27
CA CYS A 133 6.23 -9.47 5.38
C CYS A 133 4.78 -9.11 5.76
N ALA A 134 4.45 -9.35 7.02
CA ALA A 134 3.19 -8.93 7.64
C ALA A 134 3.25 -7.46 8.07
N CYS A 135 4.40 -7.03 8.60
CA CYS A 135 4.64 -5.72 9.18
C CYS A 135 6.14 -5.42 9.24
N ILE A 136 6.51 -4.16 9.02
CA ILE A 136 7.87 -3.66 9.23
C ILE A 136 7.88 -2.82 10.51
N CYS A 137 8.76 -3.16 11.45
CA CYS A 137 9.08 -2.30 12.59
C CYS A 137 10.40 -1.57 12.27
N TYR A 138 10.29 -0.28 11.97
CA TYR A 138 11.42 0.57 11.66
C TYR A 138 11.93 1.24 12.93
N VAL A 139 13.07 0.80 13.44
CA VAL A 139 13.60 1.21 14.75
C VAL A 139 14.63 2.32 14.60
N LEU A 140 14.39 3.39 15.34
CA LEU A 140 15.17 4.62 15.35
C LEU A 140 15.74 4.89 16.75
N ASP A 141 16.99 5.35 16.84
CA ASP A 141 17.53 5.97 18.06
C ASP A 141 16.93 7.38 18.22
N SER A 142 16.30 7.64 19.37
CA SER A 142 15.71 8.96 19.64
C SER A 142 16.71 10.04 20.08
N THR A 143 17.95 9.66 20.37
CA THR A 143 19.00 10.58 20.85
C THR A 143 19.93 11.07 19.74
N ASP A 144 20.15 10.26 18.71
CA ASP A 144 21.08 10.57 17.63
C ASP A 144 20.42 11.44 16.54
N ARG A 145 20.97 12.63 16.31
CA ARG A 145 20.53 13.53 15.23
C ARG A 145 21.10 13.15 13.87
N THR A 146 22.33 12.61 13.85
CA THR A 146 23.03 12.29 12.60
C THR A 146 22.35 11.13 11.87
N MET A 147 21.69 10.27 12.64
CA MET A 147 20.92 9.16 12.13
C MET A 147 19.75 9.57 11.23
N VAL A 148 19.15 10.75 11.40
CA VAL A 148 17.98 11.18 10.59
C VAL A 148 18.27 11.10 9.10
N LYS A 149 19.48 11.49 8.68
CA LYS A 149 19.91 11.42 7.28
C LYS A 149 20.02 9.98 6.79
N GLU A 150 20.69 9.11 7.56
CA GLU A 150 20.80 7.69 7.23
C GLU A 150 19.43 7.01 7.17
N ALA A 151 18.52 7.37 8.07
CA ALA A 151 17.15 6.87 8.08
C ALA A 151 16.35 7.34 6.86
N ALA A 152 16.46 8.63 6.47
CA ALA A 152 15.80 9.17 5.30
C ALA A 152 16.26 8.47 4.02
N GLU A 153 17.57 8.34 3.80
CA GLU A 153 18.15 7.60 2.66
C GLU A 153 17.65 6.14 2.63
N SER A 154 17.69 5.46 3.78
CA SER A 154 17.27 4.07 3.90
C SER A 154 15.75 3.86 3.69
N LEU A 155 14.93 4.81 4.11
CA LEU A 155 13.48 4.80 3.87
C LEU A 155 13.16 5.09 2.40
N TYR A 156 13.91 6.00 1.77
CA TYR A 156 13.79 6.26 0.34
C TYR A 156 14.10 5.01 -0.48
N ASP A 157 15.21 4.33 -0.17
CA ASP A 157 15.56 3.03 -0.79
C ASP A 157 14.46 1.98 -0.60
N LEU A 158 13.86 1.94 0.60
CA LEU A 158 12.76 1.00 0.91
C LEU A 158 11.49 1.33 0.12
N PHE A 159 11.08 2.60 0.07
CA PHE A 159 9.85 3.03 -0.60
C PHE A 159 9.93 2.99 -2.13
N THR A 160 11.14 3.13 -2.69
CA THR A 160 11.37 2.98 -4.13
C THR A 160 11.51 1.52 -4.57
N ASN A 161 11.64 0.58 -3.62
CA ASN A 161 11.77 -0.83 -3.92
C ASN A 161 10.46 -1.42 -4.49
N GLN A 162 10.55 -2.06 -5.66
CA GLN A 162 9.40 -2.67 -6.32
C GLN A 162 8.70 -3.75 -5.48
N LEU A 163 9.43 -4.51 -4.65
CA LEU A 163 8.84 -5.52 -3.78
C LEU A 163 8.05 -4.89 -2.64
N PHE A 164 8.53 -3.77 -2.10
CA PHE A 164 7.81 -2.98 -1.11
C PHE A 164 6.52 -2.42 -1.71
N LEU A 165 6.60 -1.79 -2.88
CA LEU A 165 5.44 -1.21 -3.57
C LEU A 165 4.40 -2.26 -4.00
N LYS A 166 4.82 -3.49 -4.30
CA LYS A 166 3.91 -4.60 -4.62
C LYS A 166 3.16 -5.13 -3.40
N GLN A 167 3.78 -5.14 -2.22
CA GLN A 167 3.21 -5.73 -1.00
C GLN A 167 2.54 -4.70 -0.08
N LEU A 168 3.08 -3.47 -0.07
CA LEU A 168 2.73 -2.36 0.82
C LEU A 168 2.49 -2.85 2.26
N PRO A 169 3.50 -3.47 2.89
CA PRO A 169 3.37 -3.93 4.26
C PRO A 169 3.15 -2.72 5.19
N PRO A 170 2.26 -2.83 6.19
CA PRO A 170 2.16 -1.84 7.26
C PRO A 170 3.53 -1.61 7.91
N MET A 171 3.84 -0.35 8.21
CA MET A 171 5.10 0.01 8.84
C MET A 171 4.85 0.78 10.15
N LEU A 172 5.52 0.35 11.21
CA LEU A 172 5.55 1.00 12.51
C LEU A 172 6.90 1.67 12.71
N LEU A 173 6.89 2.97 12.99
CA LEU A 173 8.08 3.72 13.35
C LEU A 173 8.28 3.66 14.87
N VAL A 174 9.38 3.06 15.31
CA VAL A 174 9.68 2.83 16.74
C VAL A 174 10.81 3.77 17.16
N MET A 175 10.52 4.69 18.08
CA MET A 175 11.53 5.59 18.66
C MET A 175 12.10 4.97 19.94
N ASN A 176 13.27 4.37 19.84
CA ASN A 176 13.94 3.66 20.92
C ASN A 176 14.80 4.60 21.79
N GLN A 177 15.28 4.08 22.93
CA GLN A 177 16.17 4.77 23.88
C GLN A 177 15.56 6.01 24.56
N GLN A 178 14.25 5.96 24.84
CA GLN A 178 13.51 7.03 25.52
C GLN A 178 13.92 7.21 27.00
N ASP A 179 14.65 6.25 27.55
CA ASP A 179 15.22 6.30 28.90
C ASP A 179 16.34 7.35 29.05
N LYS A 180 16.97 7.75 27.94
CA LYS A 180 18.07 8.74 27.97
C LYS A 180 17.54 10.16 28.16
N PRO A 181 18.23 11.03 28.93
CA PRO A 181 17.80 12.41 29.16
C PRO A 181 17.85 13.29 27.90
N THR A 182 18.64 12.88 26.91
CA THR A 182 18.80 13.57 25.61
C THR A 182 17.82 13.09 24.54
N HIS A 183 16.82 12.26 24.89
CA HIS A 183 15.83 11.76 23.93
C HIS A 183 15.05 12.91 23.30
N ARG A 184 14.73 12.75 22.02
CA ARG A 184 13.90 13.67 21.27
C ARG A 184 12.47 13.16 21.19
N THR A 185 11.52 14.08 21.18
CA THR A 185 10.11 13.74 20.98
C THR A 185 9.87 13.20 19.58
N THR A 186 8.97 12.22 19.45
CA THR A 186 8.58 11.60 18.17
C THR A 186 8.19 12.65 17.13
N ARG A 187 7.45 13.70 17.52
CA ARG A 187 7.05 14.80 16.63
C ARG A 187 8.24 15.54 16.03
N ARG A 188 9.29 15.78 16.81
CA ARG A 188 10.50 16.46 16.33
C ARG A 188 11.29 15.57 15.37
N ILE A 189 11.47 14.30 15.71
CA ILE A 189 12.19 13.36 14.84
C ILE A 189 11.44 13.18 13.52
N LEU A 190 10.13 13.01 13.56
CA LEU A 190 9.29 12.88 12.37
C LEU A 190 9.34 14.15 11.49
N GLY A 191 9.35 15.34 12.12
CA GLY A 191 9.50 16.61 11.40
C GLY A 191 10.83 16.70 10.65
N ASP A 192 11.94 16.36 11.31
CA ASP A 192 13.26 16.36 10.68
C ASP A 192 13.37 15.30 9.59
N LEU A 193 12.85 14.09 9.83
CA LEU A 193 12.88 13.00 8.87
C LEU A 193 12.08 13.33 7.60
N ASN A 194 10.87 13.89 7.77
CA ASN A 194 10.08 14.36 6.63
C ASN A 194 10.83 15.44 5.85
N LYS A 195 11.42 16.40 6.55
CA LYS A 195 12.21 17.46 5.90
C LYS A 195 13.35 16.86 5.08
N GLU A 196 14.10 15.91 5.63
CA GLU A 196 15.23 15.28 4.96
C GLU A 196 14.81 14.39 3.79
N MET A 197 13.65 13.73 3.84
CA MET A 197 13.14 12.93 2.72
C MET A 197 12.70 13.76 1.50
N TYR A 198 12.39 15.05 1.68
CA TYR A 198 12.01 15.96 0.59
C TYR A 198 13.20 16.76 0.03
N TYR A 199 14.36 16.72 0.70
CA TYR A 199 15.60 17.36 0.26
C TYR A 199 16.40 16.42 -0.65
#